data_AF-A0A929FGA0-F1
#
_entry.id   AF-A0A929FGA0-F1
#
_cell.length_a   1.000
_cell.length_b   1.000
_cell.length_c   1.000
_cell.angle_alpha   90.00
_cell.angle_beta   90.00
_cell.angle_gamma   90.00
#
_symmetry.space_group_name_H-M   'P 1'
#
loop_
_entity.id
_entity.type
_entity.pdbx_description
1 polymer ?
#
loop_
_entity_poly.entity_id
_entity_poly.type
_entity_poly.pdbx_seq_one_letter_code
_entity_poly.pdbx_strand_id
1 'polypeptide(L)'
;MPSRSLEAEVQQLLASGQRIAAIKRVRAVKQWGLREAKEYVDALSRQEPPPIHPPQSTLEPTPELRQEVLQLLTSHRKLHAVKLVREQTGCHLYKAKNYVDAIQQAEFQGRGNAGSTDWPDPALWEEVQDLLAADRTFDAVERVRRVTGWELRQALEYVATVQQSRY
;
A
#
# COMPACT_ATOMS: atom_id res chain seq x y z
N MET A 1 23.28 11.02 16.99
CA MET A 1 23.61 10.09 18.09
C MET A 1 22.58 10.18 19.24
N PRO A 2 21.41 9.50 19.17
CA PRO A 2 20.41 9.50 20.26
C PRO A 2 20.17 8.15 20.98
N SER A 3 20.85 7.05 20.63
CA SER A 3 20.48 5.69 21.12
C SER A 3 20.83 5.41 22.59
N ARG A 4 21.97 5.92 23.09
CA ARG A 4 22.50 5.57 24.43
C ARG A 4 21.63 6.05 25.61
N SER A 5 20.90 7.16 25.46
CA SER A 5 20.10 7.71 26.58
C SER A 5 18.87 6.87 26.89
N LEU A 6 18.19 6.33 25.87
CA LEU A 6 17.03 5.46 26.05
C LEU A 6 17.42 4.14 26.74
N GLU A 7 18.54 3.56 26.33
CA GLU A 7 19.07 2.31 26.89
C GLU A 7 19.39 2.45 28.39
N ALA A 8 20.07 3.54 28.77
CA ALA A 8 20.38 3.84 30.16
C ALA A 8 19.12 4.03 31.02
N GLU A 9 18.12 4.75 30.50
CA GLU A 9 16.84 4.98 31.19
C GLU A 9 16.06 3.66 31.40
N VAL A 10 16.06 2.80 30.38
CA VAL A 10 15.42 1.48 30.43
C VAL A 10 16.14 0.55 31.42
N GLN A 11 17.48 0.56 31.44
CA GLN A 11 18.26 -0.19 32.42
C GLN A 11 18.02 0.29 33.86
N GLN A 12 17.89 1.60 34.08
CA GLN A 12 17.61 2.14 35.41
C GLN A 12 16.21 1.74 35.92
N LEU A 13 15.22 1.75 35.02
CA LEU A 13 13.86 1.26 35.31
C LEU A 13 13.83 -0.25 35.58
N LEU A 14 14.63 -1.02 34.84
CA LEU A 14 14.82 -2.46 35.06
C LEU A 14 15.47 -2.77 36.42
N ALA A 15 16.54 -2.04 36.77
CA ALA A 15 17.23 -2.18 38.06
C ALA A 15 16.31 -1.86 39.25
N SER A 16 15.33 -0.98 39.03
CA SER A 16 14.31 -0.61 40.01
C SER A 16 13.10 -1.58 40.02
N GLY A 17 13.15 -2.70 39.28
CA GLY A 17 12.05 -3.67 39.15
C GLY A 17 10.85 -3.19 38.33
N GLN A 18 10.92 -2.01 37.70
CA GLN A 18 9.82 -1.36 36.99
C GLN A 18 9.75 -1.80 35.51
N ARG A 19 9.67 -3.11 35.26
CA ARG A 19 9.60 -3.68 33.89
C ARG A 19 8.50 -3.07 33.03
N ILE A 20 7.32 -2.81 33.61
CA ILE A 20 6.18 -2.22 32.86
C ILE A 20 6.48 -0.78 32.44
N ALA A 21 7.13 0.01 33.31
CA ALA A 21 7.51 1.39 33.00
C ALA A 21 8.59 1.44 31.91
N ALA A 22 9.57 0.53 31.98
CA ALA A 22 10.59 0.35 30.95
C ALA A 22 9.96 0.04 29.57
N ILE A 23 9.04 -0.93 29.51
CA ILE A 23 8.31 -1.29 28.29
C ILE A 23 7.52 -0.08 27.76
N LYS A 24 6.81 0.65 28.63
CA LYS A 24 6.09 1.88 28.25
C LYS A 24 7.01 2.94 27.66
N ARG A 25 8.21 3.12 28.21
CA ARG A 25 9.17 4.13 27.76
C ARG A 25 9.74 3.80 26.39
N VAL A 26 10.11 2.54 26.16
CA VAL A 26 10.52 2.03 24.84
C VAL A 26 9.40 2.21 23.82
N ARG A 27 8.15 1.93 24.22
CA ARG A 27 6.96 2.15 23.39
C ARG A 27 6.75 3.61 23.01
N ALA A 28 6.95 4.53 23.94
CA ALA A 28 6.75 5.97 23.69
C ALA A 28 7.81 6.54 22.75
N VAL A 29 9.07 6.12 22.89
CA VAL A 29 10.20 6.69 22.13
C VAL A 29 10.36 6.03 20.76
N LYS A 30 10.22 4.70 20.68
CA LYS A 30 10.39 3.96 19.42
C LYS A 30 9.08 3.64 18.69
N GLN A 31 7.93 3.92 19.32
CA GLN A 31 6.60 3.55 18.81
C GLN A 31 6.43 2.06 18.51
N TRP A 32 7.20 1.21 19.20
CA TRP A 32 7.19 -0.24 19.05
C TRP A 32 5.94 -0.88 19.67
N GLY A 33 5.61 -2.10 19.27
CA GLY A 33 4.55 -2.87 19.89
C GLY A 33 4.86 -3.35 21.30
N LEU A 34 3.84 -3.83 22.01
CA LEU A 34 3.99 -4.37 23.37
C LEU A 34 4.94 -5.58 23.41
N ARG A 35 4.91 -6.43 22.37
CA ARG A 35 5.79 -7.59 22.22
C ARG A 35 7.25 -7.15 22.00
N GLU A 36 7.47 -6.23 21.06
CA GLU A 36 8.79 -5.68 20.73
C GLU A 36 9.43 -4.95 21.92
N ALA A 37 8.65 -4.11 22.61
CA ALA A 37 9.12 -3.41 23.80
C ALA A 37 9.41 -4.38 24.96
N LYS A 38 8.64 -5.47 25.10
CA LYS A 38 8.92 -6.53 26.08
C LYS A 38 10.21 -7.27 25.75
N GLU A 39 10.40 -7.70 24.51
CA GLU A 39 11.64 -8.40 24.09
C GLU A 39 12.88 -7.53 24.26
N TYR A 40 12.80 -6.25 23.90
CA TYR A 40 13.92 -5.32 24.09
C TYR A 40 14.29 -5.14 25.56
N VAL A 41 13.29 -5.03 26.43
CA VAL A 41 13.47 -4.93 27.89
C VAL A 41 13.97 -6.26 28.48
N ASP A 42 13.54 -7.40 27.95
CA ASP A 42 14.00 -8.74 28.36
C ASP A 42 15.46 -8.97 27.97
N ALA A 43 15.85 -8.61 26.74
CA ALA A 43 17.23 -8.68 26.24
C ALA A 43 18.17 -7.80 27.09
N LEU A 44 17.76 -6.56 27.38
CA LEU A 44 18.51 -5.66 28.27
C LEU A 44 18.60 -6.20 29.70
N SER A 45 17.57 -6.88 30.18
CA SER A 45 17.57 -7.53 31.51
C SER A 45 18.50 -8.75 31.58
N ARG A 46 18.80 -9.39 30.44
CA ARG A 46 19.70 -10.55 30.35
C ARG A 46 21.17 -10.18 30.14
N GLN A 47 21.49 -8.89 29.99
CA GLN A 47 22.83 -8.40 29.61
C GLN A 47 23.33 -8.98 28.27
N GLU A 48 22.43 -9.54 27.48
CA GLU A 48 22.75 -10.03 26.15
C GLU A 48 22.87 -8.82 25.21
N PRO A 49 23.83 -8.80 24.27
CA PRO A 49 23.88 -7.74 23.27
C PRO A 49 22.51 -7.70 22.57
N PRO A 50 21.84 -6.53 22.54
CA PRO A 50 20.52 -6.43 21.92
C PRO A 50 20.67 -6.94 20.48
N PRO A 51 19.73 -7.76 19.98
CA PRO A 51 19.77 -8.18 18.58
C PRO A 51 19.84 -6.91 17.73
N ILE A 52 20.99 -6.69 17.08
CA ILE A 52 21.28 -5.52 16.24
C ILE A 52 20.36 -5.48 15.02
N HIS A 53 19.70 -6.60 14.73
CA HIS A 53 18.67 -6.69 13.72
C HIS A 53 17.32 -6.46 14.38
N PRO A 54 16.52 -5.50 13.90
CA PRO A 54 15.10 -5.56 14.22
C PRO A 54 14.62 -6.96 13.79
N PRO A 55 13.90 -7.72 14.62
CA PRO A 55 12.92 -8.64 14.07
C PRO A 55 11.85 -7.74 13.46
N GLN A 56 12.18 -7.14 12.31
CA GLN A 56 11.15 -6.82 11.36
C GLN A 56 10.48 -8.18 11.16
N SER A 57 9.27 -8.35 11.67
CA SER A 57 8.29 -9.16 10.97
C SER A 57 8.00 -8.48 9.62
N THR A 58 9.02 -8.33 8.79
CA THR A 58 8.97 -8.40 7.33
C THR A 58 8.83 -9.88 7.01
N LEU A 59 7.72 -10.47 7.45
CA LEU A 59 7.11 -11.45 6.57
C LEU A 59 6.55 -10.56 5.47
N GLU A 60 7.31 -10.44 4.37
CA GLU A 60 6.78 -9.89 3.14
C GLU A 60 5.42 -10.55 2.92
N PRO A 61 4.33 -9.78 2.80
CA PRO A 61 3.03 -10.38 2.68
C PRO A 61 3.07 -11.24 1.43
N THR A 62 2.96 -12.55 1.61
CA THR A 62 3.05 -13.49 0.50
C THR A 62 1.95 -13.16 -0.53
N PRO A 63 2.21 -13.40 -1.82
CA PRO A 63 1.20 -13.17 -2.85
C PRO A 63 -0.10 -13.94 -2.56
N GLU A 64 -0.01 -15.08 -1.89
CA GLU A 64 -1.16 -15.86 -1.41
C GLU A 64 -2.00 -15.08 -0.37
N LEU A 65 -1.36 -14.46 0.63
CA LEU A 65 -2.04 -13.63 1.63
C LEU A 65 -2.78 -12.46 0.96
N ARG A 66 -2.17 -11.85 -0.06
CA ARG A 66 -2.79 -10.78 -0.84
C ARG A 66 -4.05 -11.28 -1.55
N GLN A 67 -4.00 -12.46 -2.18
CA GLN A 67 -5.17 -13.07 -2.86
C GLN A 67 -6.30 -13.42 -1.90
N GLU A 68 -6.01 -13.97 -0.71
CA GLU A 68 -7.04 -14.26 0.29
C GLU A 68 -7.70 -12.98 0.81
N VAL A 69 -6.90 -11.93 1.06
CA VAL A 69 -7.43 -10.61 1.45
C VAL A 69 -8.35 -10.05 0.38
N LEU A 70 -7.99 -10.18 -0.90
CA LEU A 70 -8.82 -9.78 -2.04
C LEU A 70 -10.15 -10.52 -2.08
N GLN A 71 -10.14 -11.86 -1.95
CA GLN A 71 -11.36 -12.68 -1.90
C GLN A 71 -12.31 -12.24 -0.76
N LEU A 72 -11.74 -11.94 0.42
CA LEU A 72 -12.49 -11.47 1.57
C LEU A 72 -13.06 -10.05 1.36
N LEU A 73 -12.31 -9.17 0.68
CA LEU A 73 -12.77 -7.83 0.31
C LEU A 73 -13.91 -7.88 -0.71
N THR A 74 -13.81 -8.74 -1.74
CA THR A 74 -14.88 -8.96 -2.73
C THR A 74 -16.16 -9.48 -2.09
N SER A 75 -16.03 -10.31 -1.05
CA SER A 75 -17.15 -10.80 -0.24
C SER A 75 -17.68 -9.79 0.79
N HIS A 76 -17.19 -8.53 0.77
CA HIS A 76 -17.52 -7.46 1.71
C HIS A 76 -17.15 -7.75 3.19
N ARG A 77 -16.24 -8.70 3.43
CA ARG A 77 -15.80 -9.17 4.78
C ARG A 77 -14.51 -8.48 5.24
N LYS A 78 -14.46 -7.14 5.19
CA LYS A 78 -13.25 -6.35 5.55
C LYS A 78 -12.70 -6.66 6.95
N LEU A 79 -13.57 -6.92 7.93
CA LEU A 79 -13.13 -7.26 9.29
C LEU A 79 -12.37 -8.61 9.35
N HIS A 80 -12.80 -9.59 8.54
CA HIS A 80 -12.14 -10.89 8.46
C HIS A 80 -10.79 -10.77 7.73
N ALA A 81 -10.70 -9.93 6.70
CA ALA A 81 -9.44 -9.65 6.02
C ALA A 81 -8.39 -9.05 6.97
N VAL A 82 -8.80 -8.10 7.82
CA VAL A 82 -7.90 -7.52 8.84
C VAL A 82 -7.48 -8.56 9.87
N LYS A 83 -8.38 -9.46 10.26
CA LYS A 83 -8.07 -10.55 11.18
C LYS A 83 -7.06 -11.53 10.57
N LEU A 84 -7.29 -11.96 9.32
CA LEU A 84 -6.40 -12.86 8.57
C LEU A 84 -4.98 -12.28 8.45
N VAL A 85 -4.86 -11.01 8.04
CA VAL A 85 -3.57 -10.32 7.94
C VAL A 85 -2.88 -10.29 9.30
N ARG A 86 -3.62 -9.99 10.37
CA ARG A 86 -3.07 -9.95 11.73
C ARG A 86 -2.62 -11.32 12.23
N GLU A 87 -3.36 -12.39 11.92
CA GLU A 87 -3.01 -13.75 12.33
C GLU A 87 -1.77 -14.27 11.56
N GLN A 88 -1.69 -14.00 10.26
CA GLN A 88 -0.57 -14.44 9.41
C GLN A 88 0.72 -13.62 9.60
N THR A 89 0.62 -12.29 9.75
CA THR A 89 1.81 -11.43 9.86
C THR A 89 2.17 -11.07 11.30
N GLY A 90 1.31 -11.38 12.28
CA GLY A 90 1.48 -10.95 13.66
C GLY A 90 1.46 -9.43 13.86
N CYS A 91 1.05 -8.65 12.85
CA CYS A 91 1.10 -7.20 12.87
C CYS A 91 0.02 -6.57 13.78
N HIS A 92 0.30 -5.34 14.23
CA HIS A 92 -0.68 -4.54 14.98
C HIS A 92 -1.93 -4.24 14.15
N LEU A 93 -3.08 -4.10 14.83
CA LEU A 93 -4.39 -3.86 14.20
C LEU A 93 -4.36 -2.68 13.21
N TYR A 94 -3.64 -1.60 13.55
CA TYR A 94 -3.45 -0.45 12.68
C TYR A 94 -2.73 -0.81 11.37
N LYS A 95 -1.61 -1.57 11.45
CA LYS A 95 -0.88 -2.02 10.25
C LYS A 95 -1.72 -2.96 9.40
N ALA A 96 -2.42 -3.92 10.02
CA ALA A 96 -3.31 -4.85 9.31
C ALA A 96 -4.45 -4.11 8.60
N LYS A 97 -5.08 -3.13 9.27
CA LYS A 97 -6.10 -2.28 8.65
C LYS A 97 -5.53 -1.49 7.47
N ASN A 98 -4.38 -0.85 7.65
CA ASN A 98 -3.76 -0.02 6.61
C ASN A 98 -3.39 -0.87 5.37
N TYR A 99 -2.87 -2.09 5.58
CA TYR A 99 -2.58 -3.03 4.50
C TYR A 99 -3.83 -3.45 3.72
N VAL A 100 -4.92 -3.81 4.43
CA VAL A 100 -6.20 -4.16 3.79
C VAL A 100 -6.80 -2.97 3.05
N ASP A 101 -6.68 -1.76 3.60
CA ASP A 101 -7.13 -0.53 2.95
C ASP A 101 -6.33 -0.23 1.68
N ALA A 102 -5.00 -0.42 1.72
CA ALA A 102 -4.13 -0.29 0.56
C ALA A 102 -4.48 -1.30 -0.55
N ILE A 103 -4.80 -2.55 -0.21
CA ILE A 103 -5.28 -3.54 -1.20
C ILE A 103 -6.64 -3.14 -1.77
N GLN A 104 -7.57 -2.68 -0.92
CA GLN A 104 -8.88 -2.23 -1.36
C GLN A 104 -8.78 -1.01 -2.30
N GLN A 105 -7.89 -0.06 -1.98
CA GLN A 105 -7.60 1.09 -2.82
C GLN A 105 -6.88 0.66 -4.11
N ALA A 106 -5.94 -0.29 -4.04
CA ALA A 106 -5.25 -0.82 -5.21
C ALA A 106 -6.17 -1.63 -6.12
N GLU A 107 -7.22 -2.28 -5.62
CA GLU A 107 -8.28 -2.89 -6.46
C GLU A 107 -9.12 -1.83 -7.14
N PHE A 108 -9.45 -0.76 -6.42
CA PHE A 108 -10.20 0.37 -6.97
C PHE A 108 -9.39 1.10 -8.04
N GLN A 109 -8.09 1.30 -7.80
CA GLN A 109 -7.15 1.89 -8.74
C GLN A 109 -6.77 0.91 -9.86
N GLY A 110 -6.69 -0.39 -9.59
CA GLY A 110 -6.40 -1.45 -10.56
C GLY A 110 -7.56 -1.73 -11.52
N ARG A 111 -8.81 -1.46 -11.10
CA ARG A 111 -9.95 -1.36 -12.03
C ARG A 111 -9.93 -0.10 -12.89
N GLY A 112 -9.20 0.94 -12.50
CA GLY A 112 -9.05 2.18 -13.28
C GLY A 112 -7.75 2.28 -14.07
N ASN A 113 -6.82 1.34 -13.90
CA ASN A 113 -5.46 1.40 -14.47
C ASN A 113 -4.92 0.01 -14.88
N ALA A 114 -5.80 -0.94 -15.21
CA ALA A 114 -5.45 -2.06 -16.07
C ALA A 114 -5.50 -1.58 -17.53
N GLY A 115 -4.48 -0.81 -17.92
CA GLY A 115 -4.23 -0.44 -19.30
C GLY A 115 -3.98 -1.68 -20.14
N SER A 116 -5.06 -2.22 -20.71
CA SER A 116 -5.17 -2.91 -21.99
C SER A 116 -6.43 -3.78 -21.96
N THR A 117 -7.58 -3.22 -22.32
CA THR A 117 -8.66 -3.80 -23.17
C THR A 117 -9.90 -2.89 -23.08
N ASP A 118 -9.71 -1.60 -23.29
CA ASP A 118 -10.76 -0.73 -23.84
C ASP A 118 -10.02 0.29 -24.70
N TRP A 119 -9.08 -0.16 -25.55
CA TRP A 119 -8.64 0.70 -26.64
C TRP A 119 -9.61 0.39 -27.77
N PRO A 120 -10.34 1.38 -28.28
CA PRO A 120 -11.32 1.17 -29.32
C PRO A 120 -10.64 0.57 -30.56
N ASP A 121 -11.46 -0.09 -31.38
CA ASP A 121 -11.03 -0.79 -32.58
C ASP A 121 -9.99 0.02 -33.38
N PRO A 122 -9.00 -0.65 -33.99
CA PRO A 122 -7.94 0.03 -34.76
C PRO A 122 -8.49 0.90 -35.90
N ALA A 123 -9.72 0.66 -36.37
CA ALA A 123 -10.40 1.53 -37.32
C ALA A 123 -10.71 2.93 -36.75
N LEU A 124 -11.06 3.04 -35.46
CA LEU A 124 -11.29 4.32 -34.81
C LEU A 124 -9.96 5.09 -34.64
N TRP A 125 -8.86 4.37 -34.46
CA TRP A 125 -7.53 4.97 -34.40
C TRP A 125 -7.18 5.68 -35.71
N GLU A 126 -7.43 5.04 -36.86
CA GLU A 126 -7.20 5.64 -38.18
C GLU A 126 -8.10 6.86 -38.45
N GLU A 127 -9.38 6.79 -38.09
CA GLU A 127 -10.30 7.94 -38.21
C GLU A 127 -9.84 9.13 -37.35
N VAL A 128 -9.43 8.88 -36.11
CA VAL A 128 -8.93 9.93 -35.20
C VAL A 128 -7.61 10.51 -35.71
N GLN A 129 -6.74 9.69 -36.30
CA GLN A 129 -5.49 10.11 -36.90
C GLN A 129 -5.70 11.02 -38.13
N ASP A 130 -6.65 10.69 -39.01
CA ASP A 130 -7.01 11.52 -40.17
C ASP A 130 -7.58 12.88 -39.74
N LEU A 131 -8.47 12.88 -38.75
CA LEU A 131 -9.03 14.11 -38.19
C LEU A 131 -7.96 15.01 -37.55
N LEU A 132 -6.99 14.42 -36.86
CA LEU A 132 -5.83 15.14 -36.34
C LEU A 132 -4.91 15.68 -37.44
N ALA A 133 -4.80 14.99 -38.59
CA ALA A 133 -4.05 15.48 -39.75
C ALA A 133 -4.71 16.67 -40.43
N ALA A 134 -6.03 16.78 -40.33
CA ALA A 134 -6.81 17.92 -40.79
C ALA A 134 -6.93 19.07 -39.76
N ASP A 135 -6.17 19.02 -38.65
CA ASP A 135 -6.22 19.96 -37.52
C ASP A 135 -7.58 19.99 -36.77
N ARG A 136 -8.41 18.95 -36.95
CA ARG A 136 -9.75 18.84 -36.36
C ARG A 136 -9.73 18.06 -35.05
N THR A 137 -8.97 18.53 -34.07
CA THR A 137 -8.84 17.88 -32.75
C THR A 137 -10.17 17.77 -32.01
N PHE A 138 -11.04 18.77 -32.17
CA PHE A 138 -12.36 18.78 -31.53
C PHE A 138 -13.29 17.68 -32.08
N ASP A 139 -13.37 17.56 -33.42
CA ASP A 139 -14.14 16.50 -34.07
C ASP A 139 -13.61 15.11 -33.71
N ALA A 140 -12.30 14.96 -33.56
CA ALA A 140 -11.68 13.70 -33.14
C ALA A 140 -12.14 13.27 -31.73
N VAL A 141 -12.16 14.22 -30.78
CA VAL A 141 -12.66 13.95 -29.41
C VAL A 141 -14.15 13.62 -29.43
N GLU A 142 -14.96 14.37 -30.18
CA GLU A 142 -16.40 14.07 -30.30
C GLU A 142 -16.65 12.70 -30.95
N ARG A 143 -15.86 12.34 -31.97
CA ARG A 143 -15.95 11.04 -32.65
C ARG A 143 -15.68 9.90 -31.68
N VAL A 144 -14.61 9.99 -30.88
CA VAL A 144 -14.28 8.98 -29.86
C VAL A 144 -15.41 8.85 -28.84
N ARG A 145 -15.90 9.96 -28.30
CA ARG A 145 -16.99 9.95 -27.30
C ARG A 145 -18.29 9.36 -27.85
N ARG A 146 -18.61 9.63 -29.12
CA ARG A 146 -19.83 9.13 -29.76
C ARG A 146 -19.78 7.63 -30.01
N VAL A 147 -18.60 7.10 -30.34
CA VAL A 147 -18.40 5.68 -30.68
C VAL A 147 -18.26 4.81 -29.43
N THR A 148 -17.51 5.29 -28.44
CA THR A 148 -17.16 4.53 -27.23
C THR A 148 -18.06 4.83 -26.03
N GLY A 149 -18.78 5.95 -26.06
CA GLY A 149 -19.54 6.46 -24.91
C GLY A 149 -18.66 7.07 -23.81
N TRP A 150 -17.37 7.28 -24.06
CA TRP A 150 -16.42 7.76 -23.06
C TRP A 150 -16.65 9.19 -22.60
N GLU A 151 -16.18 9.46 -21.38
CA GLU A 151 -16.15 10.80 -20.83
C GLU A 151 -15.04 11.66 -21.47
N LEU A 152 -15.18 12.98 -21.36
CA LEU A 152 -14.31 13.95 -22.04
C LEU A 152 -12.83 13.72 -21.73
N ARG A 153 -12.49 13.36 -20.49
CA ARG A 153 -11.12 13.12 -20.07
C ARG A 153 -10.49 11.93 -20.79
N GLN A 154 -11.22 10.82 -20.89
CA GLN A 154 -10.76 9.59 -21.54
C GLN A 154 -10.60 9.80 -23.05
N ALA A 155 -11.56 10.51 -23.68
CA ALA A 155 -11.46 10.84 -25.10
C ALA A 155 -10.29 11.77 -25.41
N LEU A 156 -9.99 12.74 -24.55
CA LEU A 156 -8.81 13.60 -24.68
C LEU A 156 -7.50 12.81 -24.54
N GLU A 157 -7.43 11.90 -23.59
CA GLU A 157 -6.25 11.05 -23.38
C GLU A 157 -6.00 10.12 -24.58
N TYR A 158 -7.06 9.58 -25.17
CA TYR A 158 -6.97 8.79 -26.40
C TYR A 158 -6.44 9.61 -27.58
N VAL A 159 -7.04 10.78 -27.83
CA VAL A 159 -6.61 11.69 -28.91
C VAL A 159 -5.17 12.14 -28.70
N ALA A 160 -4.76 12.42 -27.46
CA ALA A 160 -3.38 12.74 -27.12
C ALA A 160 -2.41 11.58 -27.42
N THR A 161 -2.84 10.34 -27.16
CA THR A 161 -2.05 9.14 -27.47
C THR A 161 -1.86 8.97 -28.99
N VAL A 162 -2.93 9.16 -29.78
CA VAL A 162 -2.86 9.10 -31.25
C VAL A 162 -1.98 10.22 -31.81
N GLN A 163 -2.05 11.42 -31.23
CA GLN A 163 -1.20 12.55 -31.60
C GLN A 163 0.29 12.30 -31.30
N GLN A 164 0.59 11.59 -30.21
CA GLN A 164 1.96 11.32 -29.76
C GLN A 164 2.68 10.27 -30.62
N SER A 165 1.95 9.32 -31.23
CA SER A 165 2.49 8.36 -32.21
C SER A 165 2.95 8.99 -33.53
N ARG A 166 2.72 10.29 -33.75
CA ARG A 166 3.10 11.02 -34.96
C ARG A 166 4.47 11.72 -34.85
N TYR A 167 5.12 11.64 -33.69
CA TYR A 167 6.45 12.18 -33.40
C TYR A 167 7.43 11.06 -33.09
#